data_AF-A0A3D4AA92-F1
#
_entry.id   AF-A0A3D4AA92-F1
#
_cell.length_a   1.000
_cell.length_b   1.000
_cell.length_c   1.000
_cell.angle_alpha   90.00
_cell.angle_beta   90.00
_cell.angle_gamma   90.00
#
_symmetry.space_group_name_H-M   'P 1'
#
loop_
_entity.id
_entity.type
_entity.pdbx_description
1 polymer ?
#
loop_
_entity_poly.entity_id
_entity_poly.type
_entity_poly.pdbx_seq_one_letter_code
_entity_poly.pdbx_strand_id
1 'polypeptide(L)'
;LTSWNAGEDFASLGIGHFIWYPEGKRGPFEESFPKLIRFMSDHRVDVPSWLQNARTCPWQSQSDFQRAQNSPELKALRDFLVHTVDLQAQFLVDRLQNALPKMIEETAPFNRVHVQEQFERMSSSAQGCYTLVDYVNFKGEGVLHTERYRGEGWGLLQVLEDMRGTSNGASAVEEFARSASTILTHRVKNSPPERNESRWLPGWVNRVNSYTRG
;
A
#
# COMPACT_ATOMS: atom_id res chain seq x y z
N LEU A 1 -6.57 1.97 -13.12
CA LEU A 1 -5.34 2.78 -13.09
C LEU A 1 -5.55 4.19 -12.54
N THR A 2 -6.75 4.79 -12.61
CA THR A 2 -6.99 6.10 -12.02
C THR A 2 -8.37 6.12 -11.37
N SER A 3 -8.45 6.44 -10.08
CA SER A 3 -9.70 6.46 -9.33
C SER A 3 -9.67 7.51 -8.23
N TRP A 4 -10.84 7.91 -7.78
CA TRP A 4 -11.04 8.71 -6.58
C TRP A 4 -12.26 8.15 -5.86
N ASN A 5 -12.07 7.48 -4.72
CA ASN A 5 -13.19 6.81 -4.05
C ASN A 5 -14.03 7.80 -3.24
N ALA A 6 -15.30 7.48 -3.06
CA ALA A 6 -16.19 8.30 -2.25
C ALA A 6 -15.68 8.34 -0.79
N GLY A 7 -15.57 9.54 -0.22
CA GLY A 7 -15.05 9.75 1.13
C GLY A 7 -13.52 9.87 1.24
N GLU A 8 -12.79 9.82 0.13
CA GLU A 8 -11.36 10.13 0.08
C GLU A 8 -11.11 11.58 -0.36
N ASP A 9 -9.99 12.13 0.06
CA ASP A 9 -9.51 13.48 -0.27
C ASP A 9 -8.33 13.48 -1.26
N PHE A 10 -8.13 12.36 -1.96
CA PHE A 10 -6.99 12.13 -2.84
C PHE A 10 -7.36 11.30 -4.06
N ALA A 11 -6.54 11.39 -5.11
CA ALA A 11 -6.57 10.47 -6.23
C ALA A 11 -5.71 9.23 -5.94
N SER A 12 -6.18 8.06 -6.35
CA SER A 12 -5.47 6.78 -6.33
C SER A 12 -5.08 6.39 -7.76
N LEU A 13 -3.78 6.27 -8.02
CA LEU A 13 -3.21 6.16 -9.36
C LEU A 13 -2.33 4.93 -9.55
N GLY A 14 -2.21 4.45 -10.78
CA GLY A 14 -1.36 3.31 -11.14
C GLY A 14 -1.85 1.96 -10.62
N ILE A 15 -1.00 0.95 -10.78
CA ILE A 15 -1.24 -0.42 -10.27
C ILE A 15 -1.01 -0.52 -8.76
N GLY A 16 -0.23 0.39 -8.19
CA GLY A 16 0.08 0.44 -6.75
C GLY A 16 -0.88 1.28 -5.92
N HIS A 17 -1.96 1.82 -6.52
CA HIS A 17 -2.89 2.73 -5.85
C HIS A 17 -2.18 3.93 -5.20
N PHE A 18 -1.24 4.51 -5.93
CA PHE A 18 -0.41 5.62 -5.47
C PHE A 18 -1.26 6.84 -5.14
N ILE A 19 -1.09 7.35 -3.92
CA ILE A 19 -1.89 8.44 -3.37
C ILE A 19 -1.33 9.77 -3.85
N TRP A 20 -2.20 10.64 -4.37
CA TRP A 20 -1.88 12.01 -4.75
C TRP A 20 -2.90 13.00 -4.17
N TYR A 21 -2.45 13.85 -3.25
CA TYR A 21 -3.27 14.85 -2.60
C TYR A 21 -3.31 16.16 -3.40
N PRO A 22 -4.46 16.85 -3.42
CA PRO A 22 -4.54 18.23 -3.90
C PRO A 22 -3.78 19.20 -3.00
N GLU A 23 -3.57 20.41 -3.52
CA GLU A 23 -3.01 21.50 -2.73
C GLU A 23 -3.88 21.81 -1.50
N GLY A 24 -3.25 22.09 -0.35
CA GLY A 24 -3.94 22.38 0.90
C GLY A 24 -4.64 21.18 1.55
N LYS A 25 -4.71 20.02 0.88
CA LYS A 25 -5.24 18.78 1.45
C LYS A 25 -4.12 17.86 1.89
N ARG A 26 -4.29 17.29 3.08
CA ARG A 26 -3.46 16.22 3.62
C ARG A 26 -4.35 15.28 4.39
N GLY A 27 -4.09 13.99 4.25
CA GLY A 27 -4.77 12.94 5.00
C GLY A 27 -3.79 12.18 5.90
N PRO A 28 -4.30 11.18 6.62
CA PRO A 28 -3.47 10.33 7.46
C PRO A 28 -2.57 9.37 6.66
N PHE A 29 -2.77 9.27 5.35
CA PHE A 29 -2.04 8.36 4.48
C PHE A 29 -0.83 9.03 3.84
N GLU A 30 0.22 8.24 3.65
CA GLU A 30 1.44 8.71 3.00
C GLU A 30 1.21 8.96 1.51
N GLU A 31 1.59 10.15 1.04
CA GLU A 31 1.55 10.50 -0.37
C GLU A 31 2.69 9.81 -1.14
N SER A 32 2.33 8.94 -2.10
CA SER A 32 3.28 8.05 -2.78
C SER A 32 3.43 8.33 -4.27
N PHE A 33 2.44 8.95 -4.93
CA PHE A 33 2.50 9.22 -6.36
C PHE A 33 3.62 10.19 -6.77
N PRO A 34 3.88 11.31 -6.06
CA PRO A 34 5.04 12.16 -6.37
C PRO A 34 6.38 11.43 -6.24
N LYS A 35 6.49 10.45 -5.31
CA LYS A 35 7.68 9.63 -5.14
C LYS A 35 7.91 8.72 -6.34
N LEU A 36 6.83 8.13 -6.87
CA LEU A 36 6.86 7.34 -8.11
C LEU A 36 7.33 8.20 -9.30
N ILE A 37 6.79 9.41 -9.47
CA ILE A 37 7.18 10.29 -10.58
C ILE A 37 8.66 10.65 -10.51
N ARG A 38 9.17 10.94 -9.30
CA ARG A 38 10.61 11.15 -9.10
C ARG A 38 11.42 9.91 -9.46
N PHE A 39 11.01 8.73 -8.99
CA PHE A 39 11.67 7.46 -9.32
C PHE A 39 11.74 7.23 -10.83
N MET A 40 10.65 7.45 -11.56
CA MET A 40 10.63 7.30 -13.03
C MET A 40 11.52 8.33 -13.74
N SER A 41 11.57 9.56 -13.23
CA SER A 41 12.49 10.59 -13.73
C SER A 41 13.95 10.19 -13.53
N ASP A 42 14.29 9.63 -12.36
CA ASP A 42 15.65 9.15 -12.05
C ASP A 42 16.04 7.96 -12.97
N HIS A 43 15.06 7.19 -13.44
CA HIS A 43 15.22 6.12 -14.45
C HIS A 43 15.16 6.62 -15.90
N ARG A 44 15.21 7.93 -16.13
CA ARG A 44 15.22 8.57 -17.46
C ARG A 44 14.00 8.25 -18.33
N VAL A 45 12.84 8.04 -17.71
CA VAL A 45 11.57 7.97 -18.44
C VAL A 45 11.15 9.37 -18.85
N ASP A 46 10.61 9.50 -20.06
CA ASP A 46 9.96 10.73 -20.52
C ASP A 46 8.63 10.95 -19.79
N VAL A 47 8.71 11.50 -18.57
CA VAL A 47 7.54 11.92 -17.80
C VAL A 47 6.87 13.11 -18.52
N PRO A 48 5.55 13.12 -18.74
CA PRO A 48 4.86 14.26 -19.35
C PRO A 48 5.19 15.58 -18.63
N SER A 49 5.49 16.64 -19.40
CA SER A 49 5.97 17.91 -18.84
C SER A 49 5.01 18.53 -17.82
N TRP A 50 3.70 18.42 -18.05
CA TRP A 50 2.69 18.91 -17.10
C TRP A 50 2.76 18.14 -15.76
N LEU A 51 3.09 16.85 -15.80
CA LEU A 51 3.20 15.99 -14.62
C LEU A 51 4.49 16.23 -13.85
N GLN A 52 5.60 16.53 -14.55
CA GLN A 52 6.85 16.95 -13.91
C GLN A 52 6.68 18.27 -13.12
N ASN A 53 5.86 19.19 -13.65
CA ASN A 53 5.61 20.49 -13.04
C ASN A 53 4.49 20.44 -11.96
N ALA A 54 3.65 19.41 -11.98
CA ALA A 54 2.56 19.25 -11.04
C ALA A 54 3.09 18.83 -9.65
N ARG A 55 3.17 19.79 -8.73
CA ARG A 55 3.59 19.53 -7.34
C ARG A 55 2.52 18.79 -6.52
N THR A 56 1.26 18.97 -6.89
CA THR A 56 0.08 18.42 -6.20
C THR A 56 -0.94 17.96 -7.22
N CYS A 57 -1.91 17.14 -6.78
CA CYS A 57 -2.99 16.67 -7.63
C CYS A 57 -3.76 17.88 -8.21
N PRO A 58 -3.92 17.99 -9.53
CA PRO A 58 -4.57 19.14 -10.15
C PRO A 58 -6.10 19.15 -9.94
N TRP A 59 -6.67 18.00 -9.58
CA TRP A 59 -8.10 17.85 -9.29
C TRP A 59 -8.36 18.03 -7.79
N GLN A 60 -9.18 18.99 -7.40
CA GLN A 60 -9.38 19.38 -5.99
C GLN A 60 -10.42 18.52 -5.25
N SER A 61 -11.27 17.83 -6.01
CA SER A 61 -12.33 16.97 -5.48
C SER A 61 -12.61 15.78 -6.38
N GLN A 62 -13.31 14.78 -5.83
CA GLN A 62 -13.85 13.66 -6.60
C GLN A 62 -14.70 14.14 -7.79
N SER A 63 -15.50 15.20 -7.59
CA SER A 63 -16.34 15.75 -8.65
C SER A 63 -15.53 16.37 -9.80
N ASP A 64 -14.42 17.04 -9.48
CA ASP A 64 -13.52 17.62 -10.47
C ASP A 64 -12.81 16.52 -11.25
N PHE A 65 -12.35 15.50 -10.55
CA PHE A 65 -11.71 14.32 -11.13
C PHE A 65 -12.64 13.61 -12.12
N GLN A 66 -13.90 13.42 -11.72
CA GLN A 66 -14.92 12.80 -12.58
C GLN A 66 -15.23 13.64 -13.82
N ARG A 67 -15.33 14.98 -13.69
CA ARG A 67 -15.52 15.85 -14.86
C ARG A 67 -14.31 15.81 -15.80
N ALA A 68 -13.11 15.64 -15.25
CA ALA A 68 -11.87 15.53 -16.00
C ALA A 68 -11.62 14.12 -16.57
N GLN A 69 -12.53 13.15 -16.41
CA GLN A 69 -12.32 11.76 -16.81
C GLN A 69 -11.83 11.60 -18.27
N ASN A 70 -12.33 12.50 -19.14
CA ASN A 70 -12.05 12.53 -20.57
C ASN A 70 -11.14 13.70 -21.01
N SER A 71 -10.61 14.47 -20.06
CA SER A 71 -9.66 15.55 -20.32
C SER A 71 -8.37 15.02 -20.97
N PRO A 72 -7.68 15.83 -21.80
CA PRO A 72 -6.37 15.49 -22.34
C PRO A 72 -5.36 15.08 -21.25
N GLU A 73 -5.36 15.77 -20.12
CA GLU A 73 -4.44 15.56 -19.01
C GLU A 73 -4.66 14.18 -18.35
N LEU A 74 -5.90 13.83 -18.01
CA LEU A 74 -6.17 12.53 -17.37
C LEU A 74 -6.02 11.37 -18.36
N LYS A 75 -6.29 11.59 -19.65
CA LYS A 75 -5.98 10.60 -20.70
C LYS A 75 -4.48 10.36 -20.80
N ALA A 76 -3.69 11.42 -20.92
CA ALA A 76 -2.23 11.34 -20.96
C ALA A 76 -1.67 10.70 -19.68
N LEU A 77 -2.25 10.99 -18.51
CA LEU A 77 -1.88 10.32 -17.26
C LEU A 77 -2.14 8.81 -17.33
N ARG A 78 -3.32 8.39 -17.81
CA ARG A 78 -3.65 6.97 -17.95
C ARG A 78 -2.71 6.29 -18.93
N ASP A 79 -2.45 6.91 -20.07
CA ASP A 79 -1.55 6.36 -21.09
C ASP A 79 -0.13 6.23 -20.51
N PHE A 80 0.37 7.26 -19.82
CA PHE A 80 1.67 7.21 -19.14
C PHE A 80 1.73 6.06 -18.12
N LEU A 81 0.69 5.90 -17.29
CA LEU A 81 0.62 4.82 -16.30
C LEU A 81 0.54 3.42 -16.94
N VAL A 82 -0.09 3.27 -18.11
CA VAL A 82 -0.10 1.98 -18.85
C VAL A 82 1.29 1.63 -19.36
N HIS A 83 2.02 2.60 -19.93
CA HIS A 83 3.34 2.38 -20.51
C HIS A 83 4.47 2.25 -19.48
N THR A 84 4.17 2.43 -18.19
CA THR A 84 5.16 2.42 -17.10
C THR A 84 4.84 1.41 -16.01
N VAL A 85 4.05 0.38 -16.32
CA VAL A 85 3.64 -0.67 -15.36
C VAL A 85 4.86 -1.37 -14.76
N ASP A 86 5.87 -1.70 -15.56
CA ASP A 86 7.08 -2.39 -15.08
C ASP A 86 7.84 -1.56 -14.03
N LEU A 87 7.94 -0.24 -14.27
CA LEU A 87 8.58 0.68 -13.33
C LEU A 87 7.73 0.94 -12.08
N GLN A 88 6.40 0.90 -12.21
CA GLN A 88 5.52 0.91 -11.04
C GLN A 88 5.75 -0.33 -10.19
N ALA A 89 5.83 -1.51 -10.80
CA ALA A 89 6.11 -2.75 -10.09
C ALA A 89 7.50 -2.70 -9.43
N GLN A 90 8.52 -2.23 -10.14
CA GLN A 90 9.87 -2.08 -9.60
C GLN A 90 9.89 -1.12 -8.39
N PHE A 91 9.26 0.06 -8.50
CA PHE A 91 9.17 1.02 -7.41
C PHE A 91 8.53 0.40 -6.16
N LEU A 92 7.51 -0.43 -6.33
CA LEU A 92 6.84 -1.12 -5.23
C LEU A 92 7.72 -2.19 -4.58
N VAL A 93 8.49 -2.94 -5.37
CA VAL A 93 9.45 -3.92 -4.86
C VAL A 93 10.58 -3.22 -4.11
N ASP A 94 11.13 -2.14 -4.65
CA ASP A 94 12.18 -1.34 -4.00
C ASP A 94 11.66 -0.76 -2.67
N ARG A 95 10.41 -0.29 -2.64
CA ARG A 95 9.76 0.16 -1.41
C ARG A 95 9.68 -0.96 -0.38
N LEU A 96 9.27 -2.16 -0.78
CA LEU A 96 9.17 -3.32 0.10
C LEU A 96 10.55 -3.71 0.66
N GLN A 97 11.59 -3.75 -0.19
CA GLN A 97 12.96 -4.07 0.23
C GLN A 97 13.49 -3.05 1.25
N ASN A 98 13.18 -1.77 1.05
CA ASN A 98 13.54 -0.71 1.98
C ASN A 98 12.70 -0.70 3.28
N ALA A 99 11.56 -1.39 3.31
CA ALA A 99 10.72 -1.52 4.49
C ALA A 99 11.29 -2.53 5.50
N LEU A 100 11.91 -3.62 5.02
CA LEU A 100 12.37 -4.71 5.88
C LEU A 100 13.37 -4.24 6.97
N PRO A 101 14.44 -3.49 6.67
CA PRO A 101 15.36 -3.01 7.71
C PRO A 101 14.65 -2.20 8.81
N LYS A 102 13.68 -1.36 8.44
CA LYS A 102 12.90 -0.57 9.39
C LYS A 102 12.02 -1.44 10.27
N MET A 103 11.39 -2.47 9.69
CA MET A 103 10.59 -3.44 10.44
C MET A 103 11.46 -4.18 11.46
N ILE A 104 12.66 -4.61 11.06
CA ILE A 104 13.62 -5.30 11.95
C ILE A 104 14.09 -4.38 13.09
N GLU A 105 14.36 -3.10 12.80
CA GLU A 105 14.74 -2.12 13.80
C GLU A 105 13.65 -1.94 14.88
N GLU A 106 12.40 -1.79 14.45
CA GLU A 106 11.21 -1.65 15.30
C GLU A 106 10.87 -2.93 16.08
N THR A 107 11.23 -4.10 15.54
CA THR A 107 10.92 -5.40 16.16
C THR A 107 11.73 -5.61 17.43
N ALA A 108 11.07 -6.13 18.47
CA ALA A 108 11.74 -6.53 19.71
C ALA A 108 12.89 -7.50 19.45
N PRO A 109 14.07 -7.37 20.10
CA PRO A 109 15.27 -8.12 19.72
C PRO A 109 15.09 -9.64 19.61
N PHE A 110 14.28 -10.24 20.49
CA PHE A 110 14.02 -11.68 20.49
C PHE A 110 13.20 -12.17 19.29
N ASN A 111 12.48 -11.28 18.60
CA ASN A 111 11.55 -11.61 17.51
C ASN A 111 12.09 -11.21 16.13
N ARG A 112 13.25 -10.55 16.05
CA ARG A 112 13.83 -10.07 14.79
C ARG A 112 14.11 -11.18 13.78
N VAL A 113 14.71 -12.28 14.24
CA VAL A 113 14.99 -13.45 13.39
C VAL A 113 13.68 -14.01 12.81
N HIS A 114 12.65 -14.10 13.64
CA HIS A 114 11.36 -14.60 13.21
C HIS A 114 10.72 -13.72 12.12
N VAL A 115 10.70 -12.39 12.30
CA VAL A 115 10.16 -11.46 11.29
C VAL A 115 10.93 -11.56 9.97
N GLN A 116 12.26 -11.65 10.04
CA GLN A 116 13.11 -11.84 8.86
C GLN A 116 12.75 -13.15 8.12
N GLU A 117 12.65 -14.26 8.85
CA GLU A 117 12.31 -15.57 8.28
C GLU A 117 10.92 -15.59 7.63
N GLN A 118 9.90 -14.97 8.26
CA GLN A 118 8.56 -14.90 7.69
C GLN A 118 8.51 -14.01 6.46
N PHE A 119 9.28 -12.91 6.43
CA PHE A 119 9.43 -12.09 5.24
C PHE A 119 10.07 -12.89 4.10
N GLU A 120 11.18 -13.57 4.36
CA GLU A 120 11.89 -14.38 3.37
C GLU A 120 11.00 -15.50 2.82
N ARG A 121 10.31 -16.21 3.71
CA ARG A 121 9.31 -17.24 3.39
C ARG A 121 8.23 -16.74 2.43
N MET A 122 7.73 -15.52 2.65
CA MET A 122 6.75 -14.92 1.74
C MET A 122 7.40 -14.49 0.41
N SER A 123 8.58 -13.89 0.46
CA SER A 123 9.30 -13.41 -0.73
C SER A 123 9.81 -14.53 -1.64
N SER A 124 9.84 -15.79 -1.17
CA SER A 124 10.33 -16.94 -1.92
C SER A 124 9.44 -17.36 -3.10
N SER A 125 8.29 -16.71 -3.29
CA SER A 125 7.35 -16.99 -4.39
C SER A 125 6.82 -15.68 -4.97
N ALA A 126 6.46 -15.68 -6.26
CA ALA A 126 5.91 -14.50 -6.92
C ALA A 126 4.60 -14.03 -6.25
N GLN A 127 3.72 -14.96 -5.89
CA GLN A 127 2.46 -14.68 -5.21
C GLN A 127 2.69 -14.08 -3.81
N GLY A 128 3.65 -14.61 -3.05
CA GLY A 128 3.97 -14.07 -1.74
C GLY A 128 4.66 -12.71 -1.81
N CYS A 129 5.57 -12.49 -2.77
CA CYS A 129 6.14 -11.17 -3.04
C CYS A 129 5.07 -10.13 -3.38
N TYR A 130 4.13 -10.48 -4.29
CA TYR A 130 2.97 -9.64 -4.60
C TYR A 130 2.14 -9.34 -3.34
N THR A 131 1.90 -10.35 -2.50
CA THR A 131 1.14 -10.20 -1.25
C THR A 131 1.80 -9.20 -0.30
N LEU A 132 3.12 -9.30 -0.10
CA LEU A 132 3.88 -8.37 0.74
C LEU A 132 3.80 -6.93 0.19
N VAL A 133 4.03 -6.78 -1.12
CA VAL A 133 3.95 -5.48 -1.81
C VAL A 133 2.57 -4.86 -1.65
N ASP A 134 1.51 -5.61 -1.96
CA ASP A 134 0.15 -5.11 -1.88
C ASP A 134 -0.21 -4.72 -0.44
N TYR A 135 0.17 -5.54 0.54
CA TYR A 135 -0.14 -5.25 1.94
C TYR A 135 0.57 -4.00 2.46
N VAL A 136 1.83 -3.76 2.09
CA VAL A 136 2.54 -2.52 2.44
C VAL A 136 1.82 -1.30 1.84
N ASN A 137 1.36 -1.37 0.58
CA ASN A 137 0.60 -0.28 -0.03
C ASN A 137 -0.79 -0.10 0.58
N PHE A 138 -1.39 -1.18 1.08
CA PHE A 138 -2.73 -1.19 1.63
C PHE A 138 -2.80 -0.74 3.10
N LYS A 139 -1.89 -1.24 3.95
CA LYS A 139 -1.91 -1.05 5.42
C LYS A 139 -0.64 -0.48 6.01
N GLY A 140 0.39 -0.28 5.19
CA GLY A 140 1.66 0.25 5.63
C GLY A 140 2.63 -0.81 6.15
N GLU A 141 3.84 -0.35 6.46
CA GLU A 141 4.95 -1.19 6.91
C GLU A 141 4.74 -1.68 8.36
N GLY A 142 3.96 -0.94 9.17
CA GLY A 142 3.69 -1.29 10.57
C GLY A 142 4.74 -0.78 11.57
N VAL A 143 5.54 0.20 11.15
CA VAL A 143 6.62 0.80 11.96
C VAL A 143 6.25 2.13 12.62
N LEU A 144 5.19 2.80 12.13
CA LEU A 144 4.78 4.10 12.66
C LEU A 144 3.96 3.93 13.94
N HIS A 145 4.42 4.54 15.03
CA HIS A 145 3.73 4.50 16.32
C HIS A 145 2.35 5.19 16.28
N THR A 146 2.18 6.15 15.38
CA THR A 146 0.90 6.83 15.11
C THR A 146 -0.13 5.91 14.44
N GLU A 147 0.32 4.79 13.88
CA GLU A 147 -0.52 3.75 13.27
C GLU A 147 -0.72 2.56 14.23
N ARG A 148 -0.97 2.89 15.51
CA ARG A 148 -1.27 1.91 16.55
C ARG A 148 -2.51 2.32 17.33
N TYR A 149 -3.34 1.34 17.70
CA TYR A 149 -4.38 1.52 18.69
C TYR A 149 -4.02 0.73 19.93
N ARG A 150 -3.97 1.39 21.10
CA ARG A 150 -3.56 0.78 22.37
C ARG A 150 -2.19 0.08 22.30
N GLY A 151 -1.27 0.62 21.50
CA GLY A 151 0.07 0.04 21.27
C GLY A 151 0.12 -1.05 20.20
N GLU A 152 -1.02 -1.54 19.72
CA GLU A 152 -1.11 -2.58 18.68
C GLU A 152 -1.18 -1.96 17.29
N GLY A 153 -0.20 -2.29 16.44
CA GLY A 153 -0.17 -1.90 15.03
C GLY A 153 -0.98 -2.85 14.14
N TRP A 154 -1.05 -2.52 12.85
CA TRP A 154 -1.78 -3.32 11.86
C TRP A 154 -1.08 -3.41 10.50
N GLY A 155 0.18 -2.99 10.43
CA GLY A 155 0.94 -3.02 9.18
C GLY A 155 1.60 -4.38 8.97
N LEU A 156 2.42 -4.46 7.92
CA LEU A 156 3.08 -5.71 7.52
C LEU A 156 3.86 -6.35 8.68
N LEU A 157 4.57 -5.56 9.49
CA LEU A 157 5.30 -6.07 10.65
C LEU A 157 4.42 -6.96 11.54
N GLN A 158 3.25 -6.47 11.97
CA GLN A 158 2.39 -7.21 12.90
C GLN A 158 1.84 -8.51 12.29
N VAL A 159 1.64 -8.55 10.97
CA VAL A 159 1.26 -9.79 10.27
C VAL A 159 2.40 -10.80 10.34
N LEU A 160 3.62 -10.37 10.03
CA LEU A 160 4.80 -11.24 10.07
C LEU A 160 5.10 -11.75 11.50
N GLU A 161 4.86 -10.92 12.53
CA GLU A 161 5.04 -11.31 13.94
C GLU A 161 4.03 -12.37 14.42
N ASP A 162 2.84 -12.42 13.82
CA ASP A 162 1.75 -13.34 14.17
C ASP A 162 1.81 -14.66 13.37
N MET A 163 2.48 -14.67 12.21
CA MET A 163 2.73 -15.90 11.44
C MET A 163 3.59 -16.89 12.25
N ARG A 164 3.35 -18.19 12.11
CA ARG A 164 4.04 -19.27 12.86
C ARG A 164 4.44 -20.46 12.00
N GLY A 165 3.95 -20.57 10.77
CA GLY A 165 4.26 -21.67 9.88
C GLY A 165 5.68 -21.60 9.29
N THR A 166 6.01 -22.68 8.57
CA THR A 166 7.32 -22.88 7.94
C THR A 166 7.22 -23.31 6.47
N SER A 167 6.05 -23.75 6.00
CA SER A 167 5.83 -24.15 4.60
C SER A 167 5.77 -22.95 3.66
N ASN A 168 6.49 -22.99 2.54
CA ASN A 168 6.55 -21.91 1.55
C ASN A 168 5.39 -21.93 0.53
N GLY A 169 5.37 -20.95 -0.37
CA GLY A 169 4.42 -20.89 -1.50
C GLY A 169 2.98 -20.63 -1.05
N ALA A 170 2.01 -21.32 -1.66
CA ALA A 170 0.58 -21.09 -1.40
C ALA A 170 0.21 -21.17 0.09
N SER A 171 0.78 -22.12 0.83
CA SER A 171 0.51 -22.27 2.27
C SER A 171 1.02 -21.08 3.10
N ALA A 172 2.12 -20.43 2.70
CA ALA A 172 2.59 -19.21 3.35
C ALA A 172 1.61 -18.05 3.10
N VAL A 173 1.09 -17.94 1.88
CA VAL A 173 0.12 -16.90 1.49
C VAL A 173 -1.23 -17.10 2.19
N GLU A 174 -1.70 -18.33 2.32
CA GLU A 174 -2.90 -18.66 3.10
C GLU A 174 -2.76 -18.27 4.56
N GLU A 175 -1.62 -18.57 5.16
CA GLU A 175 -1.33 -18.18 6.53
C GLU A 175 -1.25 -16.66 6.69
N PHE A 176 -0.58 -15.98 5.75
CA PHE A 176 -0.53 -14.52 5.71
C PHE A 176 -1.93 -13.92 5.68
N ALA A 177 -2.81 -14.41 4.80
CA ALA A 177 -4.19 -13.91 4.69
C ALA A 177 -4.97 -14.09 5.99
N ARG A 178 -4.79 -15.24 6.67
CA ARG A 178 -5.37 -15.50 8.00
C ARG A 178 -4.83 -14.53 9.05
N SER A 179 -3.52 -14.38 9.13
CA SER A 179 -2.86 -13.49 10.08
C SER A 179 -3.29 -12.03 9.87
N ALA A 180 -3.24 -11.54 8.63
CA ALA A 180 -3.70 -10.21 8.26
C ALA A 180 -5.18 -9.99 8.63
N SER A 181 -6.04 -10.98 8.42
CA SER A 181 -7.46 -10.91 8.83
C SER A 181 -7.62 -10.77 10.34
N THR A 182 -6.83 -11.50 11.13
CA THR A 182 -6.81 -11.39 12.60
C THR A 182 -6.38 -10.01 13.04
N ILE A 183 -5.25 -9.52 12.52
CA ILE A 183 -4.68 -8.20 12.85
C ILE A 183 -5.67 -7.08 12.51
N LEU A 184 -6.30 -7.14 11.34
CA LEU A 184 -7.31 -6.15 10.94
C LEU A 184 -8.58 -6.21 11.81
N THR A 185 -8.97 -7.40 12.26
CA THR A 185 -10.08 -7.56 13.21
C THR A 185 -9.74 -6.94 14.55
N HIS A 186 -8.52 -7.12 15.05
CA HIS A 186 -8.05 -6.52 16.30
C HIS A 186 -7.98 -5.00 16.20
N ARG A 187 -7.45 -4.46 15.10
CA ARG A 187 -7.48 -3.02 14.82
C ARG A 187 -8.88 -2.44 14.98
N VAL A 188 -9.89 -3.07 14.36
CA VAL A 188 -11.27 -2.58 14.41
C VAL A 188 -11.84 -2.63 15.83
N LYS A 189 -11.54 -3.69 16.59
CA LYS A 189 -11.94 -3.79 18.00
C LYS A 189 -11.29 -2.71 18.87
N ASN A 190 -10.07 -2.30 18.56
CA ASN A 190 -9.32 -1.28 19.28
C ASN A 190 -9.55 0.15 18.76
N SER A 191 -10.25 0.31 17.64
CA SER A 191 -10.49 1.58 16.97
C SER A 191 -11.40 2.50 17.80
N PRO A 192 -11.12 3.83 17.86
CA PRO A 192 -12.04 4.78 18.47
C PRO A 192 -13.43 4.74 17.82
N PRO A 193 -14.54 4.71 18.59
CA PRO A 193 -15.90 4.58 18.05
C PRO A 193 -16.24 5.60 16.96
N GLU A 194 -15.75 6.83 17.10
CA GLU A 194 -15.94 7.94 16.16
C GLU A 194 -15.37 7.67 14.76
N ARG A 195 -14.36 6.79 14.61
CA ARG A 195 -13.85 6.39 13.29
C ARG A 195 -14.78 5.40 12.60
N ASN A 196 -15.52 4.59 13.38
CA ASN A 196 -16.45 3.59 12.90
C ASN A 196 -15.82 2.72 11.79
N GLU A 197 -14.66 2.11 12.06
CA GLU A 197 -13.89 1.33 11.07
C GLU A 197 -14.54 -0.03 10.73
N SER A 198 -15.51 -0.50 11.53
CA SER A 198 -16.20 -1.78 11.34
C SER A 198 -16.85 -1.93 9.97
N ARG A 199 -17.33 -0.82 9.38
CA ARG A 199 -17.88 -0.79 8.02
C ARG A 199 -16.87 -1.17 6.93
N TRP A 200 -15.57 -1.03 7.17
CA TRP A 200 -14.51 -1.35 6.20
C TRP A 200 -13.94 -2.77 6.36
N LEU A 201 -14.11 -3.39 7.53
CA LEU A 201 -13.57 -4.70 7.82
C LEU A 201 -13.94 -5.77 6.78
N PRO A 202 -15.20 -5.88 6.32
CA PRO A 202 -15.55 -6.89 5.31
C PRO A 202 -14.76 -6.72 4.01
N GLY A 203 -14.59 -5.47 3.55
CA GLY A 203 -13.81 -5.16 2.35
C GLY A 203 -12.32 -5.48 2.52
N TRP A 204 -11.77 -5.19 3.70
CA TRP A 204 -10.37 -5.48 4.00
C TRP A 204 -10.10 -6.99 4.07
N VAL A 205 -10.98 -7.75 4.73
CA VAL A 205 -10.89 -9.22 4.80
C VAL A 205 -11.03 -9.84 3.41
N ASN A 206 -11.95 -9.33 2.59
CA ASN A 206 -12.10 -9.80 1.21
C ASN A 206 -10.85 -9.55 0.35
N ARG A 207 -10.17 -8.40 0.53
CA ARG A 207 -8.91 -8.10 -0.15
C ARG A 207 -7.82 -9.09 0.27
N VAL A 208 -7.57 -9.27 1.55
CA VAL A 208 -6.48 -10.18 1.99
C VAL A 208 -6.77 -11.64 1.61
N ASN A 209 -8.03 -12.06 1.61
CA ASN A 209 -8.42 -13.39 1.14
C ASN A 209 -8.34 -13.56 -0.39
N SER A 210 -8.20 -12.47 -1.16
CA SER A 210 -7.96 -12.59 -2.59
C SER A 210 -6.54 -13.03 -2.91
N TYR A 211 -5.58 -12.83 -2.01
CA TYR A 211 -4.19 -13.25 -2.24
C TYR A 211 -4.05 -14.75 -2.44
N THR A 212 -4.93 -15.57 -1.84
CA THR A 212 -4.91 -17.03 -1.95
C THR A 212 -5.53 -17.54 -3.25
N ARG A 213 -6.23 -16.68 -3.99
CA ARG A 213 -6.87 -16.98 -5.27
C ARG A 213 -5.92 -16.54 -6.38
N GLY A 214 -4.88 -17.33 -6.62
CA GLY A 214 -3.98 -17.14 -7.76
C GLY A 214 -4.70 -17.28 -9.10
#